data_AF-A0A3D2IH39-F1
#
_entry.id   AF-A0A3D2IH39-F1
#
_cell.length_a   1.000
_cell.length_b   1.000
_cell.length_c   1.000
_cell.angle_alpha   90.00
_cell.angle_beta   90.00
_cell.angle_gamma   90.00
#
_symmetry.space_group_name_H-M   'P 1'
#
loop_
_entity.id
_entity.type
_entity.pdbx_description
1 polymer ?
#
loop_
_entity_poly.entity_id
_entity_poly.type
_entity_poly.pdbx_seq_one_letter_code
_entity_poly.pdbx_strand_id
1 'polypeptide(L)' 'VGATVNLLLAAVLRTEEFTIENAAMEPDVVQLCNVLVKMGADISGIGTDRITVRGVESLNGVEIAT' A
#
# COMPACT_ATOMS: atom_id res chain seq x y z
N VAL A 1 -4.87 12.07 -3.44
CA VAL A 1 -5.24 11.36 -2.19
C VAL A 1 -6.05 10.09 -2.45
N GLY A 2 -7.36 10.18 -2.72
CA GLY A 2 -8.24 9.00 -2.73
C GLY A 2 -7.94 7.95 -3.81
N ALA A 3 -7.48 8.36 -4.99
CA ALA A 3 -7.17 7.43 -6.07
C ALA A 3 -6.04 6.46 -5.72
N THR A 4 -4.92 6.96 -5.18
CA THR A 4 -3.78 6.13 -4.76
C THR A 4 -4.20 5.12 -3.69
N VAL A 5 -4.98 5.56 -2.70
CA VAL A 5 -5.50 4.69 -1.63
C VAL A 5 -6.38 3.57 -2.20
N ASN A 6 -7.31 3.89 -3.09
CA ASN A 6 -8.19 2.89 -3.69
C ASN A 6 -7.42 1.87 -4.53
N LEU A 7 -6.42 2.33 -5.30
CA LEU A 7 -5.57 1.46 -6.09
C LEU A 7 -4.72 0.53 -5.22
N LEU A 8 -4.14 1.05 -4.12
CA LEU A 8 -3.39 0.24 -3.16
C LEU A 8 -4.27 -0.87 -2.58
N LEU A 9 -5.45 -0.52 -2.06
CA LEU A 9 -6.37 -1.49 -1.46
C LEU A 9 -6.88 -2.54 -2.46
N ALA A 10 -7.02 -2.16 -3.74
CA ALA A 10 -7.37 -3.11 -4.79
C ALA A 10 -6.19 -4.04 -5.17
N ALA A 11 -4.96 -3.54 -5.14
CA ALA A 11 -3.79 -4.24 -5.63
C ALA A 11 -3.25 -5.29 -4.65
N VAL A 12 -3.32 -5.02 -3.33
CA VAL A 12 -2.62 -5.80 -2.29
C VAL A 12 -2.97 -7.28 -2.20
N LEU A 13 -4.13 -7.73 -2.72
CA LEU A 13 -4.54 -9.14 -2.63
C LEU A 13 -4.59 -9.89 -3.97
N ARG A 14 -4.52 -9.19 -5.12
CA ARG A 14 -4.93 -9.80 -6.40
C ARG A 14 -4.04 -9.47 -7.59
N THR A 15 -2.89 -8.84 -7.35
CA THR A 15 -1.96 -8.47 -8.42
C THR A 15 -0.69 -9.33 -8.34
N GLU A 16 -0.12 -9.72 -9.48
CA GLU A 16 1.23 -10.31 -9.46
C GLU A 16 2.25 -9.21 -9.13
N GLU A 17 2.23 -8.14 -9.92
CA GLU A 17 2.95 -6.90 -9.68
C GLU A 17 2.14 -5.73 -10.26
N PHE A 18 1.98 -4.66 -9.50
CA PHE A 18 1.24 -3.48 -9.92
C PHE A 18 1.98 -2.23 -9.48
N THR A 19 2.25 -1.32 -10.43
CA THR A 19 2.94 -0.06 -10.16
C THR A 19 2.00 1.13 -10.35
N ILE A 20 1.96 2.00 -9.33
CA ILE A 20 1.28 3.29 -9.36
C ILE A 20 2.34 4.36 -9.62
N GLU A 21 2.26 4.99 -10.78
CA GLU A 21 3.03 6.17 -11.14
C GLU A 21 2.28 7.44 -10.71
N ASN A 22 3.01 8.50 -10.36
CA ASN A 22 2.48 9.74 -9.78
C ASN A 22 1.60 9.50 -8.53
N ALA A 23 2.05 8.59 -7.67
CA ALA A 23 1.39 8.28 -6.41
C ALA A 23 1.36 9.49 -5.46
N ALA A 24 0.30 9.60 -4.67
CA ALA A 24 0.21 10.61 -3.62
C ALA A 24 1.24 10.33 -2.51
N MET A 25 2.02 11.36 -2.14
CA MET A 25 3.11 11.29 -1.15
C MET A 25 2.73 11.89 0.22
N GLU A 26 1.44 12.09 0.45
CA GLU A 26 0.94 12.67 1.70
C GLU A 26 1.18 11.73 2.90
N PRO A 27 1.37 12.28 4.11
CA PRO A 27 1.64 11.47 5.31
C PRO A 27 0.62 10.35 5.56
N ASP A 28 -0.66 10.60 5.27
CA ASP A 28 -1.73 9.62 5.47
C ASP A 28 -1.62 8.43 4.50
N VAL A 29 -1.13 8.65 3.28
CA VAL A 29 -0.89 7.57 2.30
C VAL A 29 0.31 6.73 2.73
N VAL A 30 1.37 7.37 3.19
CA VAL A 30 2.54 6.70 3.76
C VAL A 30 2.16 5.85 4.97
N GLN A 31 1.34 6.40 5.87
CA GLN A 31 0.83 5.68 7.03
C GLN A 31 0.01 4.46 6.62
N LEU A 32 -0.91 4.60 5.66
CA LEU A 32 -1.68 3.47 5.13
C LEU A 32 -0.76 2.36 4.58
N CYS A 33 0.23 2.71 3.76
CA CYS A 33 1.18 1.74 3.24
C CYS A 33 1.92 1.01 4.38
N ASN A 34 2.38 1.73 5.40
CA ASN A 34 3.06 1.14 6.55
C ASN A 34 2.15 0.20 7.34
N VAL A 35 0.86 0.51 7.47
CA VAL A 35 -0.13 -0.37 8.08
C VAL A 35 -0.31 -1.63 7.25
N LEU A 36 -0.50 -1.49 5.93
CA LEU A 36 -0.65 -2.63 5.03
C LEU A 36 0.58 -3.54 5.07
N VAL A 37 1.79 -2.97 5.10
CA VAL A 37 3.03 -3.73 5.27
C VAL A 37 3.07 -4.47 6.61
N LYS A 38 2.66 -3.83 7.72
CA LYS A 38 2.52 -4.52 9.02
C LYS A 38 1.52 -5.67 8.94
N MET A 39 0.45 -5.53 8.17
CA MET A 39 -0.55 -6.58 7.92
C MET A 39 -0.02 -7.72 7.04
N GLY A 40 1.16 -7.57 6.43
CA GLY A 40 1.81 -8.56 5.59
C GLY A 40 1.79 -8.25 4.09
N ALA A 41 1.39 -7.04 3.67
CA ALA A 41 1.47 -6.64 2.26
C ALA A 41 2.91 -6.43 1.80
N ASP A 42 3.19 -6.75 0.53
CA ASP A 42 4.45 -6.44 -0.13
C ASP A 42 4.30 -5.13 -0.93
N ILE A 43 4.84 -4.04 -0.37
CA ILE A 43 4.78 -2.69 -0.93
C ILE A 43 6.16 -2.06 -0.87
N SER A 44 6.62 -1.51 -2.00
CA SER A 44 7.89 -0.80 -2.13
C SER A 44 7.70 0.60 -2.73
N GLY A 45 8.68 1.49 -2.53
CA GLY A 45 8.58 2.89 -2.99
C GLY A 45 7.67 3.78 -2.14
N ILE A 46 7.36 3.37 -0.90
CA ILE A 46 6.53 4.14 0.04
C ILE A 46 7.14 5.53 0.27
N GLY A 47 6.33 6.57 0.13
CA GLY A 47 6.75 7.97 0.28
C GLY A 47 7.40 8.58 -0.97
N THR A 48 7.42 7.84 -2.08
CA THR A 48 7.82 8.36 -3.40
C THR A 48 6.61 8.48 -4.32
N ASP A 49 6.80 9.09 -5.48
CA ASP A 49 5.79 9.20 -6.54
C ASP A 49 5.61 7.89 -7.33
N ARG A 50 6.39 6.84 -7.04
CA ARG A 50 6.29 5.52 -7.66
C ARG A 50 6.16 4.42 -6.61
N ILE A 51 4.99 3.83 -6.50
CA ILE A 51 4.72 2.73 -5.56
C ILE A 51 4.51 1.43 -6.33
N THR A 52 5.24 0.37 -5.96
CA THR A 52 5.06 -0.97 -6.53
C THR A 52 4.52 -1.90 -5.45
N VAL A 53 3.41 -2.57 -5.77
CA VAL A 53 2.72 -3.56 -4.93
C VAL A 53 2.86 -4.93 -5.57
N ARG A 54 3.15 -5.94 -4.75
CA ARG A 54 3.01 -7.34 -5.13
C ARG A 54 1.89 -7.94 -4.30
N GLY A 55 0.93 -8.57 -4.95
CA GLY A 55 -0.23 -9.12 -4.27
C GLY A 55 0.16 -10.28 -3.37
N VAL A 56 -0.48 -10.33 -2.21
CA VAL A 56 -0.32 -11.39 -1.22
C VAL A 56 -1.64 -12.16 -1.07
N GLU A 57 -1.58 -13.41 -0.60
CA GLU A 57 -2.79 -14.24 -0.50
C GLU A 57 -3.78 -13.76 0.57
N SER A 58 -3.27 -13.19 1.67
CA SER A 58 -4.09 -12.68 2.75
C SER A 58 -3.36 -11.58 3.53
N LEU A 59 -4.15 -10.79 4.26
CA LEU A 59 -3.66 -9.79 5.21
C LEU A 59 -4.08 -10.20 6.63
N ASN A 60 -3.18 -9.95 7.59
CA ASN A 60 -3.42 -10.22 9.00
C ASN A 60 -3.92 -8.97 9.72
N GLY A 61 -4.68 -9.17 10.80
CA GLY A 61 -5.00 -8.07 11.71
C GLY A 61 -3.75 -7.55 12.40
N VAL A 62 -3.67 -6.23 12.59
CA VAL A 62 -2.56 -5.57 13.31
C VAL A 62 -3.10 -4.56 14.28
N GLU A 63 -2.40 -4.40 15.40
CA GLU A 63 -2.63 -3.28 16.30
C GLU A 63 -1.82 -2.07 15.84
N ILE A 64 -2.48 -0.93 15.77
CA ILE A 64 -1.85 0.36 15.51
C ILE A 64 -1.94 1.14 16.81
N ALA A 65 -0.79 1.32 17.46
CA ALA A 65 -0.67 2.27 18.56
C ALA A 65 -0.75 3.69 17.98
N THR A 66 -1.60 4.52 18.59
CA THR A 66 -1.80 5.93 18.24
C THR A 66 -0.69 6.80 18.83
#